data_AF-A0A813GCB7-F1
#
_entry.id   AF-A0A813GCB7-F1
#
_cell.length_a   1.000
_cell.length_b   1.000
_cell.length_c   1.000
_cell.angle_alpha   90.00
_cell.angle_beta   90.00
_cell.angle_gamma   90.00
#
_symmetry.space_group_name_H-M   'P 1'
#
loop_
_entity.id
_entity.type
_entity.pdbx_description
1 polymer ?
#
loop_
_entity_poly.entity_id
_entity_poly.type
_entity_poly.pdbx_seq_one_letter_code
_entity_poly.pdbx_strand_id
1 'polypeptide(L)'
;EKMTRGEWLSEPVLWCSRWEHRGDLWANSDGSFVIVKPEEFVKVIQAQKSALIDVTIYARCFVQELATRGEFLSDLAEPEETPSAAPNRFGFGRKNTKRFVLPTDRRFDNVAP
;
A
#
# COMPACT_ATOMS: atom_id res chain seq x y z
N GLU A 1 10.10 -3.03 8.51
CA GLU A 1 9.48 -3.98 7.56
C GLU A 1 10.34 -4.09 6.30
N LYS A 2 10.40 -5.26 5.65
CA LYS A 2 11.17 -5.43 4.40
C LYS A 2 10.22 -5.25 3.21
N MET A 3 10.42 -4.18 2.45
CA MET A 3 9.60 -3.87 1.29
C MET A 3 9.98 -4.71 0.07
N THR A 4 8.98 -5.18 -0.66
CA THR A 4 9.12 -5.92 -1.92
C THR A 4 8.52 -5.14 -3.10
N ARG A 5 8.88 -5.54 -4.33
CA ARG A 5 8.43 -4.83 -5.53
C ARG A 5 6.90 -4.89 -5.65
N GLY A 6 6.28 -3.71 -5.81
CA GLY A 6 4.83 -3.57 -5.95
C GLY A 6 4.09 -3.35 -4.63
N GLU A 7 4.80 -3.31 -3.51
CA GLU A 7 4.24 -2.86 -2.24
C GLU A 7 4.21 -1.34 -2.18
N TRP A 8 3.32 -0.84 -1.32
CA TRP A 8 3.14 0.57 -1.06
C TRP A 8 3.74 0.88 0.30
N LEU A 9 4.52 1.95 0.34
CA LEU A 9 4.91 2.58 1.59
C LEU A 9 3.96 3.76 1.79
N SER A 10 3.61 4.04 3.04
CA SER A 10 3.04 5.34 3.38
C SER A 10 1.69 5.69 2.77
N GLU A 11 0.95 4.70 2.28
CA GLU A 11 -0.35 4.88 1.64
C GLU A 11 -1.37 5.68 2.49
N PRO A 12 -1.43 5.54 3.83
CA PRO A 12 -2.36 6.32 4.65
C PRO A 12 -2.22 7.85 4.50
N VAL A 13 -1.05 8.37 4.12
CA VAL A 13 -0.84 9.81 3.89
C VAL A 13 -1.74 10.38 2.80
N LEU A 14 -2.16 9.56 1.84
CA LEU A 14 -3.06 10.00 0.78
C LEU A 14 -4.50 10.22 1.28
N TRP A 15 -4.91 9.50 2.33
CA TRP A 15 -6.31 9.42 2.73
C TRP A 15 -6.59 10.05 4.09
N CYS A 16 -5.57 10.13 4.96
CA CYS A 16 -5.69 10.62 6.33
C CYS A 16 -5.04 11.99 6.48
N SER A 17 -5.79 12.95 7.02
CA SER A 17 -5.31 14.34 7.20
C SER A 17 -4.25 14.53 8.28
N ARG A 18 -4.02 13.52 9.14
CA ARG A 18 -3.09 13.57 10.28
C ARG A 18 -2.21 12.32 10.37
N TRP A 19 -1.70 11.85 9.23
CA TRP A 19 -0.75 10.74 9.22
C TRP A 19 0.69 11.26 9.26
N GLU A 20 1.49 10.73 10.18
CA GLU A 20 2.92 10.99 10.28
C GLU A 20 3.65 9.65 10.31
N HIS A 21 4.61 9.46 9.40
CA HIS A 21 5.46 8.26 9.48
C HIS A 21 6.31 8.31 10.72
N ARG A 22 6.43 7.15 11.36
CA ARG A 22 7.31 6.93 12.49
C ARG A 22 8.43 5.98 12.09
N GLY A 23 9.66 6.41 12.31
CA GLY A 23 10.87 5.66 11.97
C GLY A 23 11.52 6.14 10.68
N ASP A 24 12.59 5.44 10.31
CA ASP A 24 13.45 5.79 9.20
C ASP A 24 13.39 4.70 8.11
N LEU A 25 13.37 5.11 6.85
CA LEU A 25 13.45 4.21 5.70
C LEU A 25 14.90 4.10 5.24
N TRP A 26 15.42 2.87 5.20
CA TRP A 26 16.76 2.57 4.72
C TRP A 26 16.71 1.51 3.62
N ALA A 27 17.53 1.67 2.60
CA ALA A 27 17.66 0.70 1.51
C ALA A 27 18.88 -0.19 1.75
N ASN A 28 18.69 -1.51 1.78
CA ASN A 28 19.79 -2.48 1.88
C ASN A 28 20.46 -2.77 0.53
N SER A 29 19.87 -2.30 -0.55
CA SER A 29 20.33 -2.46 -1.93
C SER A 29 19.82 -1.31 -2.78
N ASP A 30 20.43 -1.10 -3.94
CA ASP A 30 19.94 -0.14 -4.91
C ASP A 30 18.49 -0.44 -5.32
N GLY A 31 17.70 0.63 -5.44
CA GLY A 31 16.28 0.55 -5.74
C GLY A 31 15.75 1.86 -6.29
N SER A 32 14.56 1.81 -6.85
CA SER A 32 13.86 3.00 -7.34
C SER A 32 12.45 3.03 -6.78
N PHE A 33 12.02 4.20 -6.34
CA PHE A 33 10.70 4.43 -5.77
C PHE A 33 9.92 5.39 -6.66
N VAL A 34 8.61 5.14 -6.76
CA VAL A 34 7.68 6.09 -7.36
C VAL A 34 7.07 6.87 -6.20
N ILE A 35 7.34 8.18 -6.17
CA ILE A 35 6.81 9.07 -5.14
C ILE A 35 5.53 9.69 -5.68
N VAL A 36 4.45 9.55 -4.92
CA VAL A 36 3.17 10.19 -5.20
C VAL A 36 2.95 11.27 -4.16
N LYS A 37 2.96 12.54 -4.58
CA LYS A 37 2.65 13.65 -3.69
C LYS A 37 1.14 13.84 -3.60
N PRO A 38 0.56 13.98 -2.40
CA PRO A 38 -0.89 14.14 -2.23
C PRO A 38 -1.47 15.28 -3.08
N GLU A 39 -0.78 16.42 -3.14
CA GLU A 39 -1.26 17.62 -3.83
C GLU A 39 -1.26 17.45 -5.36
N GLU A 40 -0.30 16.69 -5.89
CA GLU A 40 -0.21 16.38 -7.32
C GLU A 40 -1.22 15.29 -7.70
N PHE A 41 -1.36 14.27 -6.84
CA PHE A 41 -2.31 13.19 -6.99
C PHE A 41 -3.75 13.69 -7.08
N VAL A 42 -4.14 14.60 -6.18
CA VAL A 42 -5.49 15.21 -6.18
C VAL A 42 -5.76 15.94 -7.49
N LYS A 43 -4.79 16.71 -8.02
CA LYS A 43 -4.95 17.42 -9.29
C LYS A 43 -5.20 16.47 -10.46
N VAL A 44 -4.44 15.37 -10.52
CA VAL A 44 -4.59 14.37 -11.59
C VAL A 44 -5.95 13.70 -11.53
N ILE A 45 -6.40 13.30 -10.34
CA ILE A 45 -7.68 12.60 -10.18
C ILE A 45 -8.85 13.55 -10.44
N GLN A 46 -8.77 14.81 -10.02
CA GLN A 46 -9.81 15.80 -10.31
C GLN A 46 -9.99 16.05 -11.81
N ALA A 47 -8.92 15.92 -12.61
CA ALA A 47 -9.00 16.04 -14.06
C ALA A 47 -9.72 14.83 -14.71
N GLN A 48 -9.76 13.67 -14.05
CA GLN A 48 -10.32 12.44 -14.61
C GLN A 48 -11.51 11.92 -13.79
N LYS A 49 -12.72 12.24 -14.25
CA LYS A 49 -13.98 11.90 -13.55
C LYS A 49 -14.16 10.41 -13.22
N SER A 50 -13.72 9.50 -14.11
CA SER A 50 -13.83 8.06 -13.84
C SER A 50 -12.89 7.62 -12.71
N ALA A 51 -11.64 8.07 -12.74
CA ALA A 51 -10.66 7.77 -11.71
C ALA A 51 -11.08 8.35 -10.35
N LEU A 52 -11.72 9.53 -10.34
CA LEU A 52 -12.24 10.13 -9.11
C LEU A 52 -13.28 9.24 -8.41
N ILE A 53 -14.16 8.58 -9.16
CA ILE A 53 -15.16 7.67 -8.59
C ILE A 53 -14.44 6.48 -7.95
N ASP A 54 -13.56 5.82 -8.69
CA ASP A 54 -12.85 4.63 -8.23
C ASP A 54 -12.00 4.93 -7.00
N VAL A 55 -11.26 6.04 -7.02
CA VAL A 55 -10.42 6.50 -5.91
C VAL A 55 -11.26 6.87 -4.69
N THR A 56 -12.41 7.51 -4.88
CA THR A 56 -13.29 7.86 -3.75
C THR A 56 -13.84 6.61 -3.07
N ILE A 57 -14.24 5.59 -3.85
CA ILE A 57 -14.71 4.31 -3.32
C ILE A 57 -13.57 3.63 -2.55
N TYR A 58 -12.39 3.55 -3.17
CA TYR A 58 -11.20 2.96 -2.56
C TYR A 58 -10.84 3.64 -1.24
N ALA A 59 -10.71 4.98 -1.24
CA ALA A 59 -10.35 5.76 -0.07
C ALA A 59 -11.33 5.53 1.09
N ARG A 60 -12.64 5.44 0.81
CA ARG A 60 -13.65 5.14 1.82
C ARG A 60 -13.47 3.76 2.42
N CYS A 61 -13.27 2.73 1.59
CA CYS A 61 -13.02 1.38 2.05
C CYS A 61 -11.73 1.31 2.87
N PHE A 62 -10.66 1.94 2.40
CA PHE A 62 -9.37 1.97 3.08
C PHE A 62 -9.48 2.62 4.47
N VAL A 63 -10.09 3.80 4.58
CA VAL A 63 -10.25 4.50 5.86
C VAL A 63 -11.15 3.71 6.82
N GLN A 64 -12.18 3.03 6.31
CA GLN A 64 -13.01 2.15 7.13
C GLN A 64 -12.22 0.95 7.67
N GLU A 65 -11.47 0.26 6.81
CA GLU A 65 -10.60 -0.83 7.23
C GLU A 65 -9.55 -0.37 8.24
N LEU A 66 -8.94 0.79 7.99
CA LEU A 66 -7.97 1.40 8.88
C LEU A 66 -8.59 1.67 10.27
N ALA A 67 -9.79 2.27 10.32
CA ALA A 67 -10.50 2.51 11.57
C ALA A 67 -10.84 1.22 12.34
N THR A 68 -11.12 0.11 11.64
CA THR A 68 -11.39 -1.18 12.30
C THR A 68 -10.16 -1.84 12.93
N ARG A 69 -8.94 -1.45 12.53
CA ARG A 69 -7.69 -2.03 13.05
C ARG A 69 -7.24 -1.46 14.40
N GLY A 70 -7.86 -0.39 14.92
CA GLY A 70 -7.64 0.13 16.28
C GLY A 70 -6.53 1.18 16.42
N GLU A 71 -6.08 1.45 17.66
CA GLU A 71 -5.12 2.52 17.99
C GLU A 71 -3.65 2.20 17.67
N PHE A 72 -3.32 0.93 17.38
CA PHE A 72 -1.97 0.47 17.05
C PHE A 72 -1.73 0.37 15.54
N LEU A 73 -2.12 1.41 14.81
CA LEU A 73 -1.82 1.55 13.39
C LEU A 73 -0.39 2.04 13.21
N SER A 74 0.55 1.13 13.40
CA SER A 74 1.96 1.37 13.13
C SER A 74 2.32 0.77 11.78
N ASP A 75 3.02 1.54 10.94
CA ASP A 75 3.73 1.03 9.75
C ASP A 75 4.91 0.10 10.14
N LEU A 76 5.11 -0.16 11.44
CA LEU A 76 6.13 -1.06 11.97
C LEU A 76 5.47 -2.37 12.40
N ALA A 77 5.84 -3.47 11.75
CA ALA A 77 5.56 -4.82 12.25
C ALA A 77 6.07 -4.97 13.69
N GLU A 78 5.25 -5.55 14.57
CA GLU A 78 5.73 -5.98 15.89
C GLU A 78 6.92 -6.95 15.70
N PRO A 79 7.96 -6.87 16.55
CA PRO A 79 9.08 -7.78 16.43
C PRO A 79 8.57 -9.22 16.55
N GLU A 80 8.72 -10.00 15.48
CA GLU A 80 8.58 -11.46 15.59
C GLU A 80 9.62 -11.91 16.62
N GLU A 81 9.16 -12.32 17.80
CA GLU A 81 9.98 -13.06 18.74
C GLU A 81 10.50 -14.29 18.02
N THR A 82 11.76 -14.26 17.58
CA THR A 82 12.41 -15.42 16.98
C THR A 82 12.46 -16.52 18.05
N PRO A 83 11.78 -17.67 17.88
CA PRO A 83 11.97 -18.78 18.80
C PRO A 83 13.40 -19.28 18.61
N SER A 84 14.19 -19.12 19.66
CA SER A 84 15.55 -19.61 19.73
C SER A 84 15.58 -21.14 19.54
N ALA A 85 16.27 -21.56 18.48
CA ALA A 85 16.90 -22.86 18.23
C ALA A 85 16.04 -24.13 17.91
N ALA A 86 16.39 -24.69 16.74
CA ALA A 86 16.43 -26.13 16.34
C ALA A 86 15.26 -26.68 15.48
N PRO A 87 15.47 -27.75 14.66
CA PRO A 87 15.33 -27.66 13.21
C PRO A 87 14.19 -28.49 12.59
N ASN A 88 13.77 -28.07 11.39
CA ASN A 88 12.97 -28.75 10.37
C ASN A 88 11.80 -29.67 10.81
N ARG A 89 10.58 -29.19 10.59
CA ARG A 89 9.48 -30.05 10.12
C ARG A 89 8.50 -29.29 9.22
N PHE A 90 8.16 -29.95 8.12
CA PHE A 90 7.26 -29.56 7.06
C PHE A 90 5.97 -28.83 7.50
N GLY A 91 5.63 -27.79 6.72
CA GLY A 91 4.26 -27.32 6.49
C GLY A 91 3.64 -26.45 7.58
N PHE A 92 3.28 -25.21 7.25
CA PHE A 92 1.89 -24.80 7.08
C PHE A 92 1.87 -23.31 6.68
N GLY A 93 1.14 -23.00 5.62
CA GLY A 93 1.12 -21.67 5.02
C GLY A 93 0.38 -20.63 5.85
N ARG A 94 0.74 -19.37 5.61
CA ARG A 94 -0.18 -18.23 5.74
C ARG A 94 -0.18 -17.48 4.41
N LYS A 95 -1.08 -17.91 3.52
CA LYS A 95 -1.58 -17.08 2.43
C LYS A 95 -2.66 -16.21 3.04
N ASN A 96 -2.43 -14.90 3.19
CA ASN A 96 -3.50 -13.90 3.27
C ASN A 96 -2.95 -12.49 3.09
N THR A 97 -2.20 -12.26 2.00
CA THR A 97 -2.30 -10.97 1.33
C THR A 97 -3.44 -11.11 0.33
N LYS A 98 -4.63 -10.63 0.72
CA LYS A 98 -5.68 -10.32 -0.26
C LYS A 98 -5.10 -9.20 -1.15
N ARG A 99 -4.42 -9.62 -2.20
CA ARG A 99 -3.96 -8.76 -3.28
C ARG A 99 -5.22 -8.18 -3.91
N PHE A 100 -5.54 -6.93 -3.59
CA PHE A 100 -6.57 -6.20 -4.30
C PHE A 100 -5.98 -5.85 -5.67
N VAL A 101 -6.18 -6.75 -6.63
CA VAL A 101 -5.84 -6.49 -8.04
C VAL A 101 -7.00 -5.70 -8.60
N LEU A 102 -6.81 -4.38 -8.78
CA LEU A 102 -7.70 -3.61 -9.63
C LEU A 102 -7.70 -4.25 -11.03
N PRO A 103 -8.86 -4.38 -11.70
CA PRO A 103 -8.90 -4.88 -13.07
C PRO A 103 -8.10 -3.94 -13.99
N THR A 104 -6.85 -4.30 -14.29
CA THR A 104 -6.09 -3.69 -15.38
C THR A 104 -6.56 -4.31 -16.69
N ASP A 105 -7.78 -3.98 -17.10
CA ASP A 105 -8.28 -4.39 -18.40
C ASP A 105 -9.02 -3.24 -19.07
N ARG A 106 -8.24 -2.29 -19.60
CA ARG A 106 -8.59 -1.56 -20.82
C ARG A 106 -7.34 -1.39 -21.67
N ARG A 107 -7.26 -2.24 -22.69
CA ARG A 107 -6.43 -2.09 -23.88
C ARG A 107 -6.37 -0.62 -24.30
N PHE A 108 -5.19 -0.03 -24.26
CA PHE A 108 -4.88 1.14 -25.08
C PHE A 108 -4.54 0.65 -26.48
N ASP A 109 -5.56 0.25 -27.23
CA ASP A 109 -5.42 0.10 -28.68
C ASP A 109 -6.03 1.34 -29.35
N ASN A 110 -5.17 2.09 -30.02
CA ASN A 110 -5.43 3.01 -31.13
C ASN A 110 -6.16 4.33 -30.84
N VAL A 111 -5.38 5.41 -30.81
CA VAL A 111 -5.80 6.68 -31.42
C VAL A 111 -4.62 7.24 -32.23
N ALA A 112 -4.72 7.09 -33.54
CA ALA A 112 -4.03 7.92 -34.52
C ALA A 112 -5.10 8.67 -35.32
N PRO A 113 -4.86 9.93 -35.67
CA PRO A 113 -5.28 10.48 -36.95
C PRO A 113 -4.11 10.49 -37.95
#